data_AF-A0A7H1NUR1-F1
#
_entry.id   AF-A0A7H1NUR1-F1
#
_cell.length_a   1.000
_cell.length_b   1.000
_cell.length_c   1.000
_cell.angle_alpha   90.00
_cell.angle_beta   90.00
_cell.angle_gamma   90.00
#
_symmetry.space_group_name_H-M   'P 1'
#
loop_
_entity.id
_entity.type
_entity.pdbx_description
1 polymer ?
#
loop_
_entity_poly.entity_id
_entity_poly.type
_entity_poly.pdbx_seq_one_letter_code
_entity_poly.pdbx_strand_id
1 'polypeptide(L)'
;MEFKRDINTPEYVDAQRQESARHTQKNGHTQKNQRLEELRQVALRYLARFSTTEKGLKTVLLRYVKRQRFRQKGLGYEVGENQAGSEDFFAEIHNIVKEMVQKRFVDNGEFARSRLNALQKSGHSLRDIAQRLEFKGIQKEMVQTIIEQEAQETLQEESLLAVSLFADESLIEANEKAAALVLLRKRRLGPFEIEKEGGQDCYENATEQKKNRHKAQIVLARAGFSAKLAQQVCMMDRFEAEERIFRLKNR
;
A
#
# COMPACT_ATOMS: atom_id res chain seq x y z
N MET A 1 80.87 4.64 0.13
CA MET A 1 80.03 5.81 0.47
C MET A 1 78.59 5.46 0.15
N GLU A 2 77.87 4.85 1.09
CA GLU A 2 76.43 4.60 0.93
C GLU A 2 75.67 5.83 1.43
N PHE A 3 75.08 6.58 0.49
CA PHE A 3 74.16 7.66 0.77
C PHE A 3 72.87 7.06 1.36
N LYS A 4 72.75 7.08 2.70
CA LYS A 4 71.46 6.90 3.37
C LYS A 4 70.58 8.08 2.95
N ARG A 5 69.55 7.80 2.15
CA ARG A 5 68.54 8.80 1.78
C ARG A 5 67.77 9.15 3.06
N ASP A 6 67.84 10.40 3.47
CA ASP A 6 67.07 10.91 4.60
C ASP A 6 65.58 10.76 4.31
N ILE A 7 64.95 9.81 5.00
CA ILE A 7 63.53 9.43 4.92
C ILE A 7 62.57 10.52 5.43
N ASN A 8 63.09 11.70 5.76
CA ASN A 8 62.38 12.76 6.48
C ASN A 8 62.51 14.13 5.78
N THR A 9 62.71 14.16 4.45
CA THR A 9 62.58 15.40 3.68
C THR A 9 61.08 15.78 3.55
N PRO A 10 60.72 17.07 3.63
CA PRO A 10 59.33 17.52 3.56
C PRO A 10 58.57 17.01 2.32
N GLU A 11 59.23 16.92 1.17
CA GLU A 11 58.67 16.34 -0.07
C GLU A 11 58.28 14.85 0.06
N TYR A 12 59.01 14.06 0.85
CA TYR A 12 58.75 12.62 0.99
C TYR A 12 57.56 12.35 1.92
N VAL A 13 57.39 13.17 2.97
CA VAL A 13 56.26 13.11 3.91
C VAL A 13 54.96 13.56 3.22
N ASP A 14 55.01 14.57 2.36
CA ASP A 14 53.85 15.04 1.59
C ASP A 14 53.44 14.05 0.49
N ALA A 15 54.40 13.40 -0.18
CA ALA A 15 54.11 12.31 -1.12
C ALA A 15 53.43 11.12 -0.42
N GLN A 16 53.92 10.69 0.75
CA GLN A 16 53.30 9.63 1.54
C GLN A 16 51.90 10.01 2.07
N ARG A 17 51.67 11.27 2.43
CA ARG A 17 50.33 11.78 2.79
C ARG A 17 49.37 11.75 1.60
N GLN A 18 49.83 12.15 0.42
CA GLN A 18 49.03 12.11 -0.81
C GLN A 18 48.70 10.67 -1.25
N GLU A 19 49.64 9.73 -1.14
CA GLU A 19 49.39 8.31 -1.42
C GLU A 19 48.45 7.66 -0.40
N SER A 20 48.61 7.96 0.89
CA SER A 20 47.72 7.50 1.96
C SER A 20 46.30 8.05 1.79
N ALA A 21 46.16 9.32 1.39
CA ALA A 21 44.87 9.94 1.06
C ALA A 21 44.22 9.29 -0.18
N ARG A 22 44.99 8.95 -1.22
CA ARG A 22 44.48 8.25 -2.42
C ARG A 22 44.03 6.82 -2.09
N HIS A 23 44.76 6.11 -1.24
CA HIS A 23 44.43 4.72 -0.88
C HIS A 23 43.19 4.63 0.02
N THR A 24 43.04 5.57 0.97
CA THR A 24 41.83 5.69 1.81
C THR A 24 40.59 6.07 0.99
N GLN A 25 40.73 6.99 0.02
CA GLN A 25 39.64 7.35 -0.91
C GLN A 25 39.21 6.17 -1.81
N LYS A 26 40.16 5.41 -2.37
CA LYS A 26 39.86 4.20 -3.17
C LYS A 26 39.12 3.12 -2.36
N ASN A 27 39.52 2.89 -1.11
CA ASN A 27 38.86 1.93 -0.24
C ASN A 27 37.43 2.36 0.11
N GLY A 28 37.19 3.67 0.35
CA GLY A 28 35.86 4.20 0.60
C GLY A 28 34.89 4.05 -0.58
N HIS A 29 35.35 4.28 -1.81
CA HIS A 29 34.55 4.09 -3.02
C HIS A 29 34.16 2.61 -3.23
N THR A 30 35.10 1.70 -2.95
CA THR A 30 34.88 0.26 -3.12
C THR A 30 33.83 -0.25 -2.11
N GLN A 31 33.92 0.18 -0.85
CA GLN A 31 32.94 -0.17 0.19
C GLN A 31 31.56 0.42 -0.11
N LYS A 32 31.49 1.65 -0.63
CA LYS A 32 30.21 2.28 -1.04
C LYS A 32 29.53 1.48 -2.15
N ASN A 33 30.29 1.05 -3.18
CA ASN A 33 29.75 0.25 -4.26
C ASN A 33 29.23 -1.12 -3.80
N GLN A 34 29.98 -1.81 -2.94
CA GLN A 34 29.56 -3.10 -2.37
C GLN A 34 28.25 -2.94 -1.57
N ARG A 35 28.16 -1.90 -0.75
CA ARG A 35 26.96 -1.59 0.03
C ARG A 35 25.74 -1.31 -0.84
N LEU A 36 25.92 -0.55 -1.92
CA LEU A 36 24.84 -0.27 -2.89
C LEU A 36 24.32 -1.56 -3.51
N GLU A 37 25.22 -2.48 -3.85
CA GLU A 37 24.86 -3.75 -4.44
C GLU A 37 24.13 -4.66 -3.44
N GLU A 38 24.56 -4.69 -2.17
CA GLU A 38 23.84 -5.40 -1.10
C GLU A 38 22.41 -4.86 -0.93
N LEU A 39 22.23 -3.54 -0.90
CA LEU A 39 20.90 -2.93 -0.81
C LEU A 39 20.02 -3.28 -2.01
N ARG A 40 20.60 -3.29 -3.22
CA ARG A 40 19.91 -3.71 -4.44
C ARG A 40 19.48 -5.18 -4.36
N GLN A 41 20.36 -6.08 -3.93
CA GLN A 41 20.02 -7.50 -3.75
C GLN A 41 18.92 -7.71 -2.71
N VAL A 42 18.95 -6.97 -1.60
CA VAL A 42 17.89 -7.00 -0.60
C VAL A 42 16.55 -6.52 -1.17
N ALA A 43 16.56 -5.46 -1.98
CA ALA A 43 15.37 -4.96 -2.67
C ALA A 43 14.80 -6.03 -3.62
N LEU A 44 15.64 -6.60 -4.50
CA LEU A 44 15.22 -7.62 -5.46
C LEU A 44 14.66 -8.87 -4.77
N ARG A 45 15.31 -9.35 -3.72
CA ARG A 45 14.81 -10.49 -2.93
C ARG A 45 13.45 -10.20 -2.29
N TYR A 46 13.22 -8.97 -1.85
CA TYR A 46 11.93 -8.57 -1.29
C TYR A 46 10.85 -8.52 -2.38
N LEU A 47 11.16 -7.88 -3.51
CA LEU A 47 10.24 -7.72 -4.65
C LEU A 47 9.89 -9.04 -5.34
N ALA A 48 10.80 -10.02 -5.33
CA ALA A 48 10.53 -11.36 -5.82
C ALA A 48 9.41 -12.10 -5.06
N ARG A 49 9.10 -11.67 -3.83
CA ARG A 49 8.08 -12.31 -2.97
C ARG A 49 6.85 -11.43 -2.72
N PHE A 50 7.01 -10.11 -2.76
CA PHE A 50 5.97 -9.18 -2.32
C PHE A 50 5.76 -8.06 -3.33
N SER A 51 4.51 -7.87 -3.75
CA SER A 51 4.07 -6.62 -4.37
C SER A 51 4.01 -5.51 -3.31
N THR A 52 4.60 -4.35 -3.59
CA THR A 52 4.74 -3.23 -2.65
C THR A 52 4.65 -1.89 -3.37
N THR A 53 4.40 -0.83 -2.60
CA THR A 53 4.57 0.56 -3.05
C THR A 53 6.01 1.04 -2.87
N GLU A 54 6.36 2.16 -3.51
CA GLU A 54 7.64 2.86 -3.32
C GLU A 54 7.94 3.17 -1.85
N LYS A 55 6.95 3.72 -1.13
CA LYS A 55 7.07 4.00 0.31
C LYS A 55 7.31 2.72 1.11
N GLY A 56 6.64 1.63 0.72
CA GLY A 56 6.83 0.31 1.33
C GLY A 56 8.27 -0.19 1.16
N LEU A 57 8.79 -0.17 -0.08
CA LEU A 57 10.15 -0.59 -0.38
C LEU A 57 11.18 0.28 0.36
N LYS A 58 11.01 1.61 0.34
CA LYS A 58 11.85 2.55 1.09
C LYS A 58 11.87 2.21 2.58
N THR A 59 10.72 1.89 3.17
CA THR A 59 10.61 1.51 4.59
C THR A 59 11.36 0.21 4.89
N VAL A 60 11.29 -0.78 4.00
CA VAL A 60 12.01 -2.06 4.14
C VAL A 60 13.52 -1.84 4.13
N LEU A 61 14.02 -1.07 3.16
CA LEU A 61 15.45 -0.77 3.03
C LEU A 61 15.95 0.05 4.23
N LEU A 62 15.18 1.04 4.70
CA LEU A 62 15.52 1.79 5.91
C LEU A 62 15.60 0.91 7.15
N ARG A 63 14.65 -0.02 7.32
CA ARG A 63 14.67 -0.99 8.43
C ARG A 63 15.87 -1.93 8.34
N TYR A 64 16.24 -2.36 7.15
CA TYR A 64 17.43 -3.17 6.91
C TYR A 64 18.71 -2.42 7.34
N VAL A 65 18.91 -1.18 6.86
CA VAL A 65 20.07 -0.35 7.23
C VAL A 65 20.12 -0.10 8.73
N LYS A 66 18.99 0.25 9.35
CA LYS A 66 18.91 0.44 10.81
C LYS A 66 19.35 -0.83 11.54
N ARG A 67 18.82 -2.00 11.15
CA ARG A 67 19.18 -3.28 11.77
C ARG A 67 20.67 -3.62 11.61
N GLN A 68 21.26 -3.35 10.45
CA GLN A 68 22.70 -3.56 10.25
C GLN A 68 23.55 -2.67 11.15
N ARG A 69 23.19 -1.39 11.28
CA ARG A 69 23.89 -0.45 12.19
C ARG A 69 23.79 -0.85 13.66
N PHE A 70 22.61 -1.31 14.10
CA PHE A 70 22.45 -1.80 15.47
C PHE A 70 23.37 -3.00 15.74
N ARG A 71 23.54 -3.92 14.78
CA ARG A 71 24.47 -5.04 14.93
C ARG A 71 25.94 -4.60 15.03
N GLN A 72 26.35 -3.61 14.23
CA GLN A 72 27.72 -3.08 14.31
C GLN A 72 28.00 -2.40 15.65
N LYS A 73 27.07 -1.59 16.17
CA LYS A 73 27.21 -0.95 17.49
C LYS A 73 27.24 -1.96 18.65
N GLY A 74 26.43 -3.03 18.58
CA GLY A 74 26.42 -4.08 19.61
C GLY A 74 27.67 -4.96 19.64
N LEU A 75 28.50 -4.92 18.59
CA LEU A 75 29.78 -5.65 18.48
C LEU A 75 30.99 -4.83 18.96
N GLY A 76 30.78 -3.70 19.66
CA GLY A 76 31.86 -2.89 20.22
C GLY A 76 32.63 -2.04 19.20
N TYR A 77 32.13 -1.91 17.96
CA TYR A 77 32.65 -0.90 17.02
C TYR A 77 32.10 0.47 17.41
N GLU A 78 32.99 1.39 17.80
CA GLU A 78 32.68 2.81 17.88
C GLU A 78 32.34 3.31 16.47
N VAL A 79 31.04 3.34 16.16
CA VAL A 79 30.55 3.98 14.94
C VAL A 79 30.73 5.47 15.15
N GLY A 80 31.84 6.02 14.65
CA GLY A 80 32.08 7.46 14.63
C GLY A 80 30.81 8.20 14.20
N GLU A 81 30.43 9.21 14.97
CA GLU A 81 29.17 9.96 14.87
C GLU A 81 29.10 10.83 13.61
N ASN A 82 29.33 10.26 12.43
CA ASN A 82 29.11 10.96 11.19
C ASN A 82 27.60 10.97 10.90
N GLN A 83 26.92 12.00 11.40
CA GLN A 83 25.56 12.36 10.99
C GLN A 83 25.48 12.55 9.45
N ALA A 84 26.57 13.00 8.81
CA ALA A 84 26.75 13.04 7.36
C ALA A 84 26.55 11.68 6.69
N GLY A 85 26.95 10.59 7.37
CA GLY A 85 26.73 9.25 6.89
C GLY A 85 25.28 8.79 7.03
N SER A 86 24.32 9.57 7.52
CA SER A 86 22.90 9.20 7.51
C SER A 86 22.19 9.70 6.25
N GLU A 87 22.50 10.90 5.79
CA GLU A 87 21.94 11.53 4.58
C GLU A 87 22.30 10.75 3.32
N ASP A 88 23.55 10.26 3.24
CA ASP A 88 24.00 9.40 2.14
C ASP A 88 23.10 8.17 1.94
N PHE A 89 22.66 7.50 3.02
CA PHE A 89 21.83 6.30 2.89
C PHE A 89 20.42 6.62 2.41
N PHE A 90 19.87 7.77 2.82
CA PHE A 90 18.56 8.18 2.32
C PHE A 90 18.61 8.45 0.81
N ALA A 91 19.68 9.10 0.33
CA ALA A 91 19.90 9.32 -1.10
C ALA A 91 20.12 8.01 -1.87
N GLU A 92 20.93 7.09 -1.33
CA GLU A 92 21.17 5.77 -1.92
C GLU A 92 19.90 4.93 -2.02
N ILE A 93 19.13 4.84 -0.94
CA ILE A 93 17.84 4.14 -0.93
C ILE A 93 16.87 4.78 -1.92
N HIS A 94 16.82 6.11 -1.96
CA HIS A 94 15.97 6.82 -2.92
C HIS A 94 16.34 6.48 -4.36
N ASN A 95 17.63 6.45 -4.70
CA ASN A 95 18.10 6.10 -6.04
C ASN A 95 17.78 4.64 -6.39
N ILE A 96 17.94 3.71 -5.45
CA ILE A 96 17.57 2.30 -5.67
C ILE A 96 16.06 2.17 -5.89
N VAL A 97 15.22 2.83 -5.08
CA VAL A 97 13.76 2.81 -5.26
C VAL A 97 13.39 3.37 -6.64
N LYS A 98 13.99 4.50 -7.04
CA LYS A 98 13.77 5.10 -8.36
C LYS A 98 14.16 4.14 -9.49
N GLU A 99 15.27 3.44 -9.37
CA GLU A 99 15.69 2.41 -10.33
C GLU A 99 14.66 1.26 -10.41
N MET A 100 14.15 0.77 -9.27
CA MET A 100 13.15 -0.30 -9.26
C MET A 100 11.83 0.13 -9.91
N VAL A 101 11.43 1.39 -9.75
CA VAL A 101 10.25 1.97 -10.42
C VAL A 101 10.50 2.09 -11.93
N GLN A 102 11.65 2.61 -12.34
CA GLN A 102 12.02 2.73 -13.76
C GLN A 102 12.02 1.37 -14.46
N LYS A 103 12.46 0.31 -13.76
CA LYS A 103 12.43 -1.08 -14.25
C LYS A 103 11.06 -1.76 -14.13
N ARG A 104 10.03 -1.05 -13.65
CA ARG A 104 8.68 -1.57 -13.38
C ARG A 104 8.63 -2.76 -12.42
N PHE A 105 9.62 -2.92 -11.54
CA PHE A 105 9.52 -3.87 -10.43
C PHE A 105 8.64 -3.34 -9.30
N VAL A 106 8.40 -2.03 -9.28
CA VAL A 106 7.46 -1.36 -8.38
C VAL A 106 6.58 -0.45 -9.21
N ASP A 107 5.27 -0.67 -9.13
CA ASP A 107 4.26 0.19 -9.73
C ASP A 107 3.19 0.49 -8.68
N ASN A 108 3.11 1.76 -8.25
CA ASN A 108 2.12 2.20 -7.27
C ASN A 108 0.70 2.12 -7.82
N GLY A 109 0.51 2.35 -9.12
CA GLY A 109 -0.79 2.33 -9.78
C GLY A 109 -1.33 0.90 -9.88
N GLU A 110 -0.51 -0.04 -10.35
CA GLU A 110 -0.87 -1.46 -10.39
C GLU A 110 -1.16 -2.00 -8.98
N PHE A 111 -0.30 -1.65 -8.01
CA PHE A 111 -0.52 -2.01 -6.62
C PHE A 111 -1.86 -1.47 -6.09
N ALA A 112 -2.14 -0.18 -6.35
CA ALA A 112 -3.35 0.48 -5.90
C ALA A 112 -4.60 -0.14 -6.53
N ARG A 113 -4.58 -0.40 -7.84
CA ARG A 113 -5.65 -1.05 -8.59
C ARG A 113 -5.97 -2.45 -8.05
N SER A 114 -4.94 -3.28 -7.89
CA SER A 114 -5.09 -4.63 -7.30
C SER A 114 -5.69 -4.56 -5.88
N ARG A 115 -5.26 -3.60 -5.06
CA ARG A 115 -5.78 -3.41 -3.70
C ARG A 115 -7.19 -2.87 -3.67
N LEU A 116 -7.55 -1.94 -4.55
CA LEU A 116 -8.90 -1.43 -4.71
C LEU A 116 -9.88 -2.58 -4.94
N ASN A 117 -9.60 -3.41 -5.96
CA ASN A 117 -10.46 -4.54 -6.33
C ASN A 117 -10.59 -5.56 -5.19
N ALA A 118 -9.47 -5.96 -4.58
CA ALA A 118 -9.49 -6.91 -3.48
C ALA A 118 -10.28 -6.40 -2.27
N LEU A 119 -10.12 -5.11 -1.92
CA LEU A 119 -10.79 -4.52 -0.77
C LEU A 119 -12.28 -4.28 -1.04
N GLN A 120 -12.67 -3.81 -2.22
CA GLN A 120 -14.07 -3.66 -2.61
C GLN A 120 -14.81 -5.00 -2.59
N LYS A 121 -14.24 -6.05 -3.21
CA LYS A 121 -14.81 -7.42 -3.19
C LYS A 121 -14.95 -7.98 -1.77
N SER A 122 -14.16 -7.47 -0.82
CA SER A 122 -14.24 -7.84 0.60
C SER A 122 -15.19 -6.95 1.43
N GLY A 123 -15.79 -5.91 0.83
CA GLY A 123 -16.80 -5.05 1.45
C GLY A 123 -16.25 -3.81 2.16
N HIS A 124 -15.11 -3.28 1.71
CA HIS A 124 -14.60 -1.99 2.18
C HIS A 124 -15.15 -0.84 1.32
N SER A 125 -15.45 0.29 1.96
CA SER A 125 -15.86 1.52 1.27
C SER A 125 -14.69 2.13 0.49
N LEU A 126 -14.99 2.84 -0.58
CA LEU A 126 -13.99 3.62 -1.32
C LEU A 126 -13.22 4.59 -0.42
N ARG A 127 -13.89 5.16 0.59
CA ARG A 127 -13.26 6.06 1.57
C ARG A 127 -12.22 5.35 2.43
N ASP A 128 -12.55 4.17 2.99
CA ASP A 128 -11.61 3.35 3.77
C ASP A 128 -10.45 2.87 2.89
N ILE A 129 -10.73 2.48 1.65
CA ILE A 129 -9.72 2.07 0.67
C ILE A 129 -8.75 3.22 0.38
N ALA A 130 -9.26 4.41 0.07
CA ALA A 130 -8.43 5.57 -0.20
C ALA A 130 -7.50 5.89 0.98
N GLN A 131 -8.03 5.89 2.20
CA GLN A 131 -7.23 6.11 3.41
C GLN A 131 -6.12 5.07 3.58
N ARG A 132 -6.40 3.79 3.29
CA ARG A 132 -5.39 2.71 3.36
C ARG A 132 -4.29 2.89 2.30
N LEU A 133 -4.65 3.29 1.09
CA LEU A 133 -3.70 3.54 0.00
C LEU A 133 -2.84 4.78 0.30
N GLU A 134 -3.43 5.85 0.84
CA GLU A 134 -2.71 7.02 1.33
C GLU A 134 -1.69 6.66 2.42
N PHE A 135 -2.07 5.80 3.36
CA PHE A 135 -1.12 5.30 4.36
C PHE A 135 0.05 4.53 3.72
N LYS A 136 -0.18 3.86 2.59
CA LYS A 136 0.85 3.21 1.76
C LYS A 136 1.63 4.17 0.85
N GLY A 137 1.33 5.46 0.89
CA GLY A 137 2.06 6.51 0.19
C GLY A 137 1.57 6.78 -1.23
N ILE A 138 0.38 6.31 -1.59
CA ILE A 138 -0.25 6.61 -2.88
C ILE A 138 -1.01 7.93 -2.72
N GLN A 139 -0.79 8.85 -3.65
CA GLN A 139 -1.44 10.16 -3.62
C GLN A 139 -2.94 10.04 -3.86
N LYS A 140 -3.72 10.93 -3.23
CA LYS A 140 -5.18 10.90 -3.31
C LYS A 140 -5.68 11.06 -4.74
N GLU A 141 -5.04 11.93 -5.50
CA GLU A 141 -5.33 12.19 -6.91
C GLU A 141 -5.17 10.91 -7.73
N MET A 142 -4.09 10.15 -7.50
CA MET A 142 -3.85 8.86 -8.15
C MET A 142 -4.90 7.80 -7.75
N VAL A 143 -5.34 7.78 -6.50
CA VAL A 143 -6.43 6.88 -6.09
C VAL A 143 -7.71 7.20 -6.85
N GLN A 144 -8.05 8.49 -6.97
CA GLN A 144 -9.24 8.95 -7.68
C GLN A 144 -9.18 8.56 -9.17
N THR A 145 -8.05 8.78 -9.84
CA THR A 145 -7.90 8.39 -11.25
C THR A 145 -8.02 6.89 -11.44
N ILE A 146 -7.49 6.09 -10.51
CA ILE A 146 -7.59 4.62 -10.58
C ILE A 146 -9.03 4.16 -10.40
N ILE A 147 -9.79 4.77 -9.49
CA ILE A 147 -11.22 4.46 -9.33
C ILE A 147 -11.99 4.74 -10.62
N GLU A 148 -11.72 5.88 -11.26
CA GLU A 148 -12.37 6.29 -12.51
C GLU A 148 -11.97 5.40 -13.69
N GLN A 149 -10.68 5.09 -13.84
CA GLN A 149 -10.17 4.18 -14.86
C GLN A 149 -10.73 2.78 -14.69
N GLU A 150 -10.73 2.25 -13.46
CA GLU A 150 -11.29 0.94 -13.17
C GLU A 150 -12.77 0.93 -13.53
N ALA A 151 -13.55 1.95 -13.20
CA ALA A 151 -14.95 2.02 -13.62
C ALA A 151 -15.10 2.02 -15.16
N GLN A 152 -14.32 2.84 -15.87
CA GLN A 152 -14.36 2.92 -17.34
C GLN A 152 -13.98 1.60 -18.02
N GLU A 153 -12.96 0.89 -17.53
CA GLU A 153 -12.52 -0.38 -18.11
C GLU A 153 -13.61 -1.45 -17.98
N THR A 154 -14.30 -1.55 -16.83
CA THR A 154 -15.45 -2.47 -16.69
C THR A 154 -16.54 -2.21 -17.70
N LEU A 155 -16.86 -0.93 -17.93
CA LEU A 155 -17.95 -0.55 -18.83
C LEU A 155 -17.63 -0.94 -20.28
N GLN A 156 -16.35 -1.04 -20.63
CA GLN A 156 -15.90 -1.50 -21.95
C GLN A 156 -15.98 -3.03 -22.06
N GLU A 157 -15.69 -3.75 -20.98
CA GLU A 157 -15.69 -5.23 -20.93
C GLU A 157 -17.09 -5.82 -20.81
N GLU A 158 -17.95 -5.23 -19.98
CA GLU A 158 -19.35 -5.62 -19.83
C GLU A 158 -20.17 -5.09 -21.01
N SER A 159 -20.37 -5.94 -22.03
CA SER A 159 -21.28 -5.70 -23.16
C SER A 159 -22.58 -5.02 -22.70
N LEU A 160 -23.00 -3.99 -23.45
CA LEU A 160 -24.14 -3.05 -23.27
C LEU A 160 -25.42 -3.60 -22.59
N LEU A 161 -25.65 -4.91 -22.63
CA LEU A 161 -26.81 -5.57 -22.01
C LEU A 161 -26.78 -5.53 -20.46
N ALA A 162 -25.61 -5.67 -19.82
CA ALA A 162 -25.50 -5.74 -18.35
C ALA A 162 -25.74 -4.39 -17.66
N VAL A 163 -25.34 -3.30 -18.34
CA VAL A 163 -25.51 -1.90 -17.88
C VAL A 163 -27.00 -1.49 -17.89
N SER A 164 -27.81 -2.09 -18.77
CA SER A 164 -29.22 -1.69 -18.98
C SER A 164 -30.15 -1.87 -17.77
N LEU A 165 -29.86 -2.82 -16.87
CA LEU A 165 -30.70 -3.10 -15.69
C LEU A 165 -30.59 -2.04 -14.59
N PHE A 166 -29.53 -1.23 -14.58
CA PHE A 166 -29.24 -0.24 -13.54
C PHE A 166 -28.74 1.10 -14.12
N ALA A 167 -29.22 1.44 -15.32
CA ALA A 167 -28.71 2.53 -16.17
C ALA A 167 -28.70 3.93 -15.51
N ASP A 168 -29.49 4.15 -14.45
CA ASP A 168 -29.54 5.41 -13.72
C ASP A 168 -28.36 5.61 -12.75
N GLU A 169 -27.61 4.54 -12.45
CA GLU A 169 -26.53 4.54 -11.48
C GLU A 169 -25.15 4.47 -12.13
N SER A 170 -24.23 5.34 -11.69
CA SER A 170 -22.81 5.24 -12.07
C SER A 170 -22.23 3.92 -11.56
N LEU A 171 -21.39 3.25 -12.36
CA LEU A 171 -20.76 2.00 -11.96
C LEU A 171 -19.98 2.12 -10.64
N ILE A 172 -19.41 3.30 -10.35
CA ILE A 172 -18.73 3.56 -9.08
C ILE A 172 -19.70 3.42 -7.90
N GLU A 173 -20.89 4.00 -8.01
CA GLU A 173 -21.93 3.91 -6.99
C GLU A 173 -22.46 2.47 -6.87
N ALA A 174 -22.67 1.79 -8.00
CA ALA A 174 -23.10 0.39 -8.03
C ALA A 174 -22.10 -0.53 -7.31
N ASN A 175 -20.80 -0.34 -7.56
CA ASN A 175 -19.73 -1.07 -6.88
C ASN A 175 -19.67 -0.75 -5.39
N GLU A 176 -19.86 0.52 -5.01
CA GLU A 176 -19.88 0.93 -3.61
C GLU A 176 -21.08 0.32 -2.85
N LYS A 177 -22.27 0.25 -3.50
CA LYS A 177 -23.44 -0.45 -2.96
C LYS A 177 -23.17 -1.94 -2.79
N ALA A 178 -22.59 -2.59 -3.80
CA ALA A 178 -22.24 -4.00 -3.72
C ALA A 178 -21.21 -4.27 -2.60
N ALA A 179 -20.23 -3.40 -2.40
CA ALA A 179 -19.28 -3.50 -1.29
C ALA A 179 -19.99 -3.37 0.08
N ALA A 180 -20.91 -2.42 0.25
CA ALA A 180 -21.72 -2.29 1.45
C ALA A 180 -22.53 -3.56 1.73
N LEU A 181 -23.14 -4.14 0.69
CA LEU A 181 -23.88 -5.40 0.78
C LEU A 181 -23.00 -6.59 1.19
N VAL A 182 -21.76 -6.67 0.70
CA VAL A 182 -20.79 -7.70 1.15
C VAL A 182 -20.54 -7.57 2.66
N LEU A 183 -20.38 -6.35 3.17
CA LEU A 183 -20.18 -6.13 4.60
C LEU A 183 -21.43 -6.53 5.41
N LEU A 184 -22.62 -6.12 4.98
CA LEU A 184 -23.87 -6.49 5.63
C LEU A 184 -24.10 -8.00 5.64
N ARG A 185 -23.81 -8.69 4.53
CA ARG A 185 -23.89 -10.16 4.43
C ARG A 185 -22.99 -10.84 5.45
N LYS A 186 -21.75 -10.37 5.60
CA LYS A 186 -20.82 -10.88 6.63
C LYS A 186 -21.32 -10.67 8.05
N ARG A 187 -22.10 -9.60 8.27
CA ARG A 187 -22.66 -9.23 9.58
C ARG A 187 -24.09 -9.73 9.81
N ARG A 188 -24.74 -10.33 8.80
CA ARG A 188 -26.14 -10.79 8.80
C ARG A 188 -27.12 -9.67 9.19
N LEU A 189 -26.97 -8.52 8.55
CA LEU A 189 -27.77 -7.31 8.77
C LEU A 189 -28.45 -6.85 7.47
N GLY A 190 -29.49 -6.02 7.56
CA GLY A 190 -30.18 -5.47 6.41
C GLY A 190 -30.87 -6.58 5.58
N PRO A 191 -30.65 -6.65 4.24
CA PRO A 191 -31.28 -7.67 3.39
C PRO A 191 -30.94 -9.13 3.74
N PHE A 192 -29.92 -9.33 4.60
CA PHE A 192 -29.44 -10.64 5.01
C PHE A 192 -29.78 -10.97 6.48
N GLU A 193 -30.74 -10.24 7.05
CA GLU A 193 -31.28 -10.58 8.35
C GLU A 193 -31.89 -11.99 8.31
N ILE A 194 -31.59 -12.75 9.35
CA ILE A 194 -32.20 -14.05 9.56
C ILE A 194 -33.53 -13.78 10.25
N GLU A 195 -34.63 -14.12 9.58
CA GLU A 195 -35.94 -14.09 10.21
C GLU A 195 -35.93 -15.06 11.40
N LYS A 196 -36.28 -14.56 12.58
CA LYS A 196 -36.52 -15.43 13.72
C LYS A 196 -37.88 -16.07 13.52
N GLU A 197 -37.91 -17.37 13.26
CA GLU A 197 -39.14 -18.16 13.34
C GLU A 197 -39.66 -18.06 14.79
N GLY A 198 -40.80 -17.38 14.99
CA GLY A 198 -41.49 -17.36 16.29
C GLY A 198 -41.95 -16.01 16.86
N GLY A 199 -41.79 -14.89 16.15
CA GLY A 199 -42.35 -13.61 16.60
C GLY A 199 -43.87 -13.57 16.43
N GLN A 200 -44.61 -13.99 17.47
CA GLN A 200 -46.09 -14.08 17.49
C GLN A 200 -46.81 -12.73 17.30
N ASP A 201 -46.10 -11.59 17.48
CA ASP A 201 -46.67 -10.24 17.37
C ASP A 201 -46.02 -9.40 16.25
N CYS A 202 -46.85 -8.93 15.31
CA CYS A 202 -46.41 -8.13 14.15
C CYS A 202 -45.77 -6.77 14.52
N TYR A 203 -46.12 -6.20 15.67
CA TYR A 203 -45.57 -4.95 16.18
C TYR A 203 -44.14 -5.11 16.75
N GLU A 204 -43.87 -6.24 17.41
CA GLU A 204 -42.53 -6.58 17.90
C GLU A 204 -41.57 -6.78 16.71
N ASN A 205 -42.04 -7.47 15.67
CA ASN A 205 -41.27 -7.69 14.45
C ASN A 205 -40.90 -6.36 13.76
N ALA A 206 -41.82 -5.39 13.68
CA ALA A 206 -41.55 -4.08 13.07
C ALA A 206 -40.55 -3.22 13.88
N THR A 207 -40.59 -3.29 15.21
CA THR A 207 -39.64 -2.56 16.07
C THR A 207 -38.25 -3.22 16.06
N GLU A 208 -38.16 -4.55 16.03
CA GLU A 208 -36.88 -5.26 15.84
C GLU A 208 -36.25 -4.95 14.48
N GLN A 209 -37.01 -4.96 13.40
CA GLN A 209 -36.54 -4.59 12.06
C GLN A 209 -35.97 -3.17 12.03
N LYS A 210 -36.66 -2.20 12.64
CA LYS A 210 -36.15 -0.81 12.77
C LYS A 210 -34.82 -0.76 13.52
N LYS A 211 -34.71 -1.49 14.64
CA LYS A 211 -33.45 -1.56 15.42
C LYS A 211 -32.33 -2.18 14.60
N ASN A 212 -32.58 -3.24 13.84
CA ASN A 212 -31.55 -3.88 13.02
C ASN A 212 -31.12 -3.01 11.84
N ARG A 213 -32.06 -2.34 11.16
CA ARG A 213 -31.74 -1.32 10.13
C ARG A 213 -30.86 -0.21 10.69
N HIS A 214 -31.19 0.31 11.87
CA HIS A 214 -30.37 1.32 12.53
C HIS A 214 -28.96 0.80 12.87
N LYS A 215 -28.84 -0.45 13.36
CA LYS A 215 -27.54 -1.10 13.57
C LYS A 215 -26.74 -1.24 12.27
N ALA A 216 -27.39 -1.66 11.18
CA ALA A 216 -26.78 -1.77 9.86
C ALA A 216 -26.23 -0.42 9.38
N GLN A 217 -27.01 0.65 9.51
CA GLN A 217 -26.59 2.02 9.18
C GLN A 217 -25.39 2.46 10.02
N ILE A 218 -25.36 2.20 11.33
CA ILE A 218 -24.21 2.51 12.19
C ILE A 218 -22.95 1.75 11.74
N VAL A 219 -23.08 0.46 11.42
CA VAL A 219 -21.97 -0.37 10.95
C VAL A 219 -21.40 0.18 9.64
N LEU A 220 -22.28 0.54 8.70
CA LEU A 220 -21.87 1.12 7.41
C LEU A 220 -21.21 2.49 7.58
N ALA A 221 -21.76 3.37 8.43
CA ALA A 221 -21.18 4.67 8.71
C ALA A 221 -19.76 4.56 9.29
N ARG A 222 -19.54 3.62 10.22
CA ARG A 222 -18.21 3.34 10.80
C ARG A 222 -17.23 2.76 9.79
N ALA A 223 -17.74 2.03 8.79
CA ALA A 223 -16.94 1.51 7.69
C ALA A 223 -16.66 2.55 6.59
N GLY A 224 -17.21 3.77 6.71
CA GLY A 224 -16.93 4.89 5.81
C GLY A 224 -17.92 5.08 4.65
N PHE A 225 -19.01 4.31 4.61
CA PHE A 225 -20.06 4.46 3.60
C PHE A 225 -20.90 5.73 3.85
N SER A 226 -21.44 6.32 2.78
CA SER A 226 -22.31 7.50 2.88
C SER A 226 -23.67 7.14 3.50
N ALA A 227 -24.27 8.08 4.23
CA ALA A 227 -25.57 7.86 4.88
C ALA A 227 -26.68 7.53 3.86
N LYS A 228 -26.69 8.21 2.70
CA LYS A 228 -27.62 7.97 1.60
C LYS A 228 -27.51 6.52 1.10
N LEU A 229 -26.30 6.06 0.83
CA LEU A 229 -26.05 4.70 0.37
C LEU A 229 -26.44 3.68 1.43
N ALA A 230 -26.09 3.93 2.70
CA ALA A 230 -26.46 3.05 3.80
C ALA A 230 -27.98 2.88 3.93
N GLN A 231 -28.75 3.96 3.78
CA GLN A 231 -30.20 3.91 3.79
C GLN A 231 -30.76 3.07 2.63
N GLN A 232 -30.28 3.31 1.41
CA GLN A 232 -30.72 2.58 0.22
C GLN A 232 -30.46 1.07 0.35
N VAL A 233 -29.24 0.70 0.74
CA VAL A 233 -28.82 -0.69 0.84
C VAL A 233 -29.55 -1.45 1.96
N CYS A 234 -29.89 -0.79 3.07
CA CYS A 234 -30.65 -1.41 4.16
C CYS A 234 -32.13 -1.67 3.82
N MET A 235 -32.66 -1.02 2.78
CA MET A 235 -34.04 -1.17 2.32
C MET A 235 -34.15 -2.08 1.08
N MET A 236 -33.02 -2.54 0.56
CA MET A 236 -32.96 -3.35 -0.66
C MET A 236 -33.53 -4.75 -0.42
N ASP A 237 -34.13 -5.33 -1.46
CA ASP A 237 -34.55 -6.72 -1.42
C ASP A 237 -33.34 -7.68 -1.40
N ARG A 238 -33.53 -8.87 -0.82
CA ARG A 238 -32.46 -9.86 -0.71
C ARG A 238 -31.99 -10.39 -2.07
N PHE A 239 -32.89 -10.66 -3.01
CA PHE A 239 -32.52 -11.16 -4.33
C PHE A 239 -31.69 -10.12 -5.08
N GLU A 240 -32.20 -8.89 -5.09
CA GLU A 240 -31.53 -7.73 -5.68
C GLU A 240 -30.13 -7.49 -5.07
N ALA A 241 -30.01 -7.65 -3.75
CA ALA A 241 -28.75 -7.54 -3.04
C ALA A 241 -27.76 -8.67 -3.41
N GLU A 242 -28.22 -9.90 -3.55
CA GLU A 242 -27.40 -11.04 -3.93
C GLU A 242 -26.86 -10.91 -5.36
N GLU A 243 -27.69 -10.43 -6.29
CA GLU A 243 -27.29 -10.19 -7.68
C GLU A 243 -26.17 -9.13 -7.77
N ARG A 244 -26.28 -8.03 -7.04
CA ARG A 244 -25.22 -7.00 -6.99
C ARG A 244 -23.90 -7.54 -6.44
N ILE A 245 -23.95 -8.34 -5.37
CA ILE A 245 -22.74 -8.99 -4.84
C ILE A 245 -22.13 -9.93 -5.89
N PHE A 246 -22.95 -10.67 -6.61
CA PHE A 246 -22.49 -11.60 -7.64
C PHE A 246 -21.74 -10.89 -8.75
N ARG A 247 -22.29 -9.79 -9.29
CA ARG A 247 -21.64 -8.99 -10.35
C ARG A 247 -20.29 -8.44 -9.90
N LEU A 248 -20.24 -7.81 -8.71
CA LEU A 248 -18.98 -7.27 -8.17
C LEU A 248 -17.88 -8.35 -8.05
N LYS A 249 -18.25 -9.59 -7.74
CA LYS A 249 -17.27 -10.68 -7.57
C LYS A 249 -16.75 -11.24 -8.89
N ASN A 250 -17.62 -11.31 -9.91
CA ASN A 250 -17.35 -11.98 -11.19
C ASN A 250 -16.85 -11.06 -12.29
N ARG A 251 -16.67 -9.78 -11.99
CA ARG A 251 -15.80 -8.89 -12.73
C ARG A 251 -14.33 -9.30 -12.61
#